data_AF-A0A350Y0Z0-F1
#
_entry.id   AF-A0A350Y0Z0-F1
#
_cell.length_a   1.000
_cell.length_b   1.000
_cell.length_c   1.000
_cell.angle_alpha   90.00
_cell.angle_beta   90.00
_cell.angle_gamma   90.00
#
_symmetry.space_group_name_H-M   'P 1'
#
loop_
_entity.id
_entity.type
_entity.pdbx_description
1 polymer ?
#
loop_
_entity_poly.entity_id
_entity_poly.type
_entity_poly.pdbx_seq_one_letter_code
_entity_poly.pdbx_strand_id
1 'polypeptide(L)'
;MIPNRTEPSKMRRRRGVMLTPGGLRRLQAAIQEVEIAENNGDRLTFEQLGDRMNLSTKTLSRLWSLNAGVDQKTLKLCFSAFNLKLSQNDYITLSEPDESDGSQSSALRLNDELKYQSRTYSRVPITEKPHPTLDLSFPYPDGPVPLDSPFYIERPPIEALACRELTQPGGVIRIRAPKQMGKSSLLLRLLRYTERQDYYTVSVDCNQIDSSCLRDLNRFLRGFCWRVATELGFEPDLDDYWDEDIGSKLSCSFYFKNYLLEVIDNPVVLVLNEVDRLFKYPPLSQDFFPLLRSWYEEARRDVNLQKLRLVVVYSTEEYAALDINGSPFNIGLPLHLPGFTPSEVQELAKRHGLNWSLGNEVTALMELVGGHPFLIRLALYHICTQQLSLNQLLREAIANGGVFNSHLSRQWITLQKNPNLAEAMATVVSTSSRVSLDPIQTYKLESQGLIRHEDEHIKPQCELYRAYFKQQLSTIVDNQRQFKDIIR
;
A
#
# COMPACT_ATOMS: atom_id res chain seq x y z
N MET A 1 4.58 49.33 -29.51
CA MET A 1 3.96 48.48 -30.55
C MET A 1 4.56 47.08 -30.48
N ILE A 2 3.96 46.19 -29.68
CA ILE A 2 3.98 44.72 -29.84
C ILE A 2 2.69 44.26 -29.11
N PRO A 3 1.70 43.61 -29.75
CA PRO A 3 0.46 43.25 -29.09
C PRO A 3 0.56 41.89 -28.38
N ASN A 4 0.00 41.86 -27.17
CA ASN A 4 -0.17 40.68 -26.31
C ASN A 4 -1.08 39.66 -27.00
N ARG A 5 -0.62 38.41 -27.16
CA ARG A 5 -1.44 37.27 -27.59
C ARG A 5 -2.19 36.71 -26.38
N THR A 6 -3.49 37.00 -26.28
CA THR A 6 -4.42 36.25 -25.42
C THR A 6 -4.82 34.95 -26.11
N GLU A 7 -4.45 33.81 -25.54
CA GLU A 7 -4.91 32.49 -25.96
C GLU A 7 -6.41 32.29 -25.65
N PRO A 8 -7.20 31.65 -26.54
CA PRO A 8 -8.61 31.39 -26.28
C PRO A 8 -8.82 30.19 -25.36
N SER A 9 -9.64 30.37 -24.32
CA SER A 9 -10.12 29.31 -23.43
C SER A 9 -10.94 28.27 -24.20
N LYS A 10 -10.38 27.06 -24.38
CA LYS A 10 -11.08 25.92 -25.01
C LYS A 10 -12.18 25.39 -24.08
N MET A 11 -13.43 25.71 -24.39
CA MET A 11 -14.61 25.03 -23.85
C MET A 11 -14.55 23.53 -24.23
N ARG A 12 -14.46 22.67 -23.21
CA ARG A 12 -14.11 21.26 -23.36
C ARG A 12 -15.37 20.44 -23.70
N ARG A 13 -15.51 20.04 -24.97
CA ARG A 13 -16.61 19.19 -25.47
C ARG A 13 -16.70 17.87 -24.67
N ARG A 14 -17.84 17.59 -24.02
CA ARG A 14 -18.16 16.26 -23.47
C ARG A 14 -18.65 15.35 -24.61
N ARG A 15 -17.72 14.72 -25.32
CA ARG A 15 -17.99 13.61 -26.24
C ARG A 15 -17.19 12.41 -25.76
N GLY A 16 -17.84 11.29 -25.49
CA GLY A 16 -17.18 10.07 -25.08
C GLY A 16 -18.15 9.02 -24.53
N VAL A 17 -17.65 7.80 -24.42
CA VAL A 17 -18.29 6.70 -23.71
C VAL A 17 -17.65 6.55 -22.33
N MET A 18 -18.45 6.18 -21.34
CA MET A 18 -18.01 5.96 -19.97
C MET A 18 -18.25 4.50 -19.59
N LEU A 19 -17.32 3.86 -18.89
CA LEU A 19 -17.54 2.50 -18.41
C LEU A 19 -18.71 2.45 -17.43
N THR A 20 -19.57 1.45 -17.57
CA THR A 20 -20.55 1.12 -16.53
C THR A 20 -19.81 0.50 -15.34
N PRO A 21 -20.39 0.54 -14.12
CA PRO A 21 -19.83 -0.21 -12.99
C PRO A 21 -19.65 -1.71 -13.29
N GLY A 22 -20.51 -2.30 -14.13
CA GLY A 22 -20.38 -3.67 -14.61
C GLY A 22 -19.21 -3.87 -15.58
N GLY A 23 -19.03 -2.96 -16.55
CA GLY A 23 -17.91 -2.98 -17.48
C GLY A 23 -16.56 -2.76 -16.78
N LEU A 24 -16.52 -1.87 -15.78
CA LEU A 24 -15.33 -1.65 -14.95
C LEU A 24 -14.95 -2.90 -14.16
N ARG A 25 -15.93 -3.57 -13.52
CA ARG A 25 -15.71 -4.83 -12.81
C ARG A 25 -15.17 -5.93 -13.73
N ARG A 26 -15.71 -6.05 -14.95
CA ARG A 26 -15.21 -7.01 -15.95
C ARG A 26 -13.77 -6.72 -16.36
N LEU A 27 -13.44 -5.45 -16.61
CA LEU A 27 -12.08 -5.07 -16.96
C LEU A 27 -11.11 -5.30 -15.78
N GLN A 28 -11.51 -4.95 -14.55
CA GLN A 28 -10.74 -5.22 -13.34
C GLN A 28 -10.50 -6.71 -13.11
N ALA A 29 -11.52 -7.56 -13.32
CA ALA A 29 -11.38 -9.00 -13.18
C ALA A 29 -10.35 -9.57 -14.19
N ALA A 30 -10.38 -9.11 -15.44
CA ALA A 30 -9.42 -9.55 -16.45
C ALA A 30 -8.00 -9.02 -16.22
N ILE A 31 -7.86 -7.78 -15.71
CA ILE A 31 -6.56 -7.26 -15.25
C ILE A 31 -6.02 -8.15 -14.12
N GLN A 32 -6.88 -8.50 -13.16
CA GLN A 32 -6.50 -9.34 -12.02
C GLN A 32 -6.10 -10.76 -12.47
N GLU A 33 -6.78 -11.35 -13.46
CA GLU A 33 -6.38 -12.65 -14.04
C GLU A 33 -4.98 -12.59 -14.68
N VAL A 34 -4.67 -11.50 -15.39
CA VAL A 34 -3.32 -11.27 -15.94
C VAL A 34 -2.28 -11.02 -14.86
N GLU A 35 -2.61 -10.25 -13.82
CA GLU A 35 -1.75 -10.05 -12.65
C GLU A 35 -1.40 -11.37 -11.98
N ILE A 36 -2.38 -12.27 -11.84
CA ILE A 36 -2.20 -13.61 -11.28
C ILE A 36 -1.35 -14.50 -12.21
N ALA A 37 -1.65 -14.51 -13.50
CA ALA A 37 -1.03 -15.42 -14.46
C ALA A 37 0.39 -15.01 -14.87
N GLU A 38 0.64 -13.71 -15.02
CA GLU A 38 1.86 -13.18 -15.64
C GLU A 38 2.73 -12.36 -14.69
N ASN A 39 2.16 -11.84 -13.59
CA ASN A 39 2.88 -10.97 -12.64
C ASN A 39 2.96 -11.56 -11.23
N ASN A 40 2.89 -12.89 -11.09
CA ASN A 40 2.98 -13.60 -9.79
C ASN A 40 1.94 -13.14 -8.73
N GLY A 41 0.84 -12.53 -9.16
CA GLY A 41 -0.19 -11.94 -8.30
C GLY A 41 0.10 -10.52 -7.81
N ASP A 42 1.20 -9.91 -8.26
CA ASP A 42 1.51 -8.50 -7.98
C ASP A 42 0.70 -7.59 -8.92
N ARG A 43 0.30 -6.42 -8.43
CA ARG A 43 -0.43 -5.44 -9.23
C ARG A 43 0.43 -4.90 -10.35
N LEU A 44 -0.15 -4.74 -11.54
CA LEU A 44 0.51 -4.03 -12.63
C LEU A 44 0.57 -2.54 -12.29
N THR A 45 1.72 -1.92 -12.51
CA THR A 45 1.87 -0.47 -12.33
C THR A 45 1.06 0.28 -13.40
N PHE A 46 0.78 1.57 -13.16
CA PHE A 46 0.11 2.41 -14.16
C PHE A 46 0.88 2.51 -15.49
N GLU A 47 2.20 2.38 -15.46
CA GLU A 47 3.04 2.35 -16.66
C GLU A 47 2.92 1.01 -17.38
N GLN A 48 2.99 -0.12 -16.67
CA GLN A 48 2.81 -1.45 -17.26
C GLN A 48 1.40 -1.65 -17.86
N LEU A 49 0.36 -1.11 -17.21
CA LEU A 49 -0.99 -1.07 -17.78
C LEU A 49 -1.06 -0.15 -19.01
N GLY A 50 -0.32 0.96 -19.00
CA GLY A 50 -0.24 1.90 -20.12
C GLY A 50 0.36 1.25 -21.35
N ASP A 51 1.49 0.55 -21.18
CA ASP A 51 2.20 -0.15 -22.25
C ASP A 51 1.35 -1.28 -22.82
N ARG A 52 0.72 -2.08 -21.96
CA ARG A 52 -0.11 -3.22 -22.39
C ARG A 52 -1.38 -2.80 -23.11
N MET A 53 -2.01 -1.71 -22.67
CA MET A 53 -3.24 -1.20 -23.29
C MET A 53 -2.96 -0.25 -24.45
N ASN A 54 -1.69 0.09 -24.69
CA ASN A 54 -1.22 1.12 -25.62
C ASN A 54 -1.89 2.49 -25.36
N LEU A 55 -1.88 2.92 -24.09
CA LEU A 55 -2.52 4.15 -23.62
C LEU A 55 -1.57 4.97 -22.75
N SER A 56 -1.67 6.30 -22.87
CA SER A 56 -0.98 7.19 -21.94
C SER A 56 -1.53 7.03 -20.52
N THR A 57 -0.67 7.21 -19.51
CA THR A 57 -1.05 7.24 -18.08
C THR A 57 -2.15 8.28 -17.79
N LYS A 58 -2.18 9.39 -18.54
CA LYS A 58 -3.25 10.40 -18.48
C LYS A 58 -4.61 9.88 -18.98
N THR A 59 -4.63 8.96 -19.95
CA THR A 59 -5.85 8.33 -20.46
C THR A 59 -6.35 7.25 -19.50
N LEU A 60 -5.43 6.49 -18.90
CA LEU A 60 -5.77 5.51 -17.86
C LEU A 60 -6.37 6.20 -16.63
N SER A 61 -5.72 7.24 -16.11
CA SER A 61 -6.26 8.03 -15.00
C SER A 61 -7.69 8.52 -15.28
N ARG A 62 -7.99 8.94 -16.53
CA ARG A 62 -9.35 9.32 -16.94
C ARG A 62 -10.32 8.14 -16.94
N LEU A 63 -9.91 6.99 -17.46
CA LEU A 63 -10.71 5.77 -17.51
C LEU A 63 -11.11 5.27 -16.12
N TRP A 64 -10.21 5.39 -15.14
CA TRP A 64 -10.45 5.03 -13.74
C TRP A 64 -11.19 6.12 -12.94
N SER A 65 -11.12 7.38 -13.37
CA SER A 65 -11.72 8.51 -12.63
C SER A 65 -13.23 8.63 -12.74
N LEU A 66 -13.90 7.83 -13.58
CA LEU A 66 -15.37 7.82 -13.85
C LEU A 66 -16.01 9.20 -14.18
N ASN A 67 -15.24 10.29 -14.21
CA ASN A 67 -15.70 11.67 -14.36
C ASN A 67 -15.34 12.28 -15.73
N ALA A 68 -14.74 11.50 -16.63
CA ALA A 68 -14.34 11.94 -17.96
C ALA A 68 -14.60 10.83 -19.01
N GLY A 69 -15.43 11.11 -20.01
CA GLY A 69 -15.68 10.20 -21.13
C GLY A 69 -14.41 9.98 -21.98
N VAL A 70 -14.20 8.74 -22.42
CA VAL A 70 -13.10 8.33 -23.30
C VAL A 70 -13.69 7.91 -24.65
N ASP A 71 -12.90 7.88 -25.73
CA ASP A 71 -13.40 7.40 -27.04
C ASP A 71 -13.72 5.89 -27.00
N GLN A 72 -14.72 5.45 -27.78
CA GLN A 72 -15.12 4.05 -27.89
C GLN A 72 -14.01 3.19 -28.47
N LYS A 73 -13.16 3.75 -29.35
CA LYS A 73 -11.94 3.07 -29.83
C LYS A 73 -10.98 2.76 -28.69
N THR A 74 -10.84 3.66 -27.72
CA THR A 74 -10.01 3.45 -26.54
C THR A 74 -10.57 2.34 -25.65
N LEU A 75 -11.88 2.30 -25.40
CA LEU A 75 -12.48 1.19 -24.62
C LEU A 75 -12.32 -0.16 -25.33
N LYS A 76 -12.42 -0.20 -26.66
CA LYS A 76 -12.14 -1.42 -27.44
C LYS A 76 -10.69 -1.88 -27.26
N LEU A 77 -9.71 -0.97 -27.35
CA LEU A 77 -8.30 -1.28 -27.11
C LEU A 77 -8.06 -1.80 -25.68
N CYS A 78 -8.69 -1.17 -24.70
CA CYS A 78 -8.64 -1.59 -23.30
C CYS A 78 -9.11 -3.04 -23.13
N PHE A 79 -10.29 -3.37 -23.67
CA PHE A 79 -10.86 -4.70 -23.52
C PHE A 79 -10.07 -5.75 -24.33
N SER A 80 -9.62 -5.40 -25.54
CA SER A 80 -8.82 -6.33 -26.36
C SER A 80 -7.46 -6.65 -25.76
N ALA A 81 -6.84 -5.73 -25.01
CA ALA A 81 -5.56 -5.95 -24.34
C ALA A 81 -5.61 -7.06 -23.27
N PHE A 82 -6.83 -7.41 -22.81
CA PHE A 82 -7.09 -8.48 -21.85
C PHE A 82 -7.99 -9.58 -22.44
N ASN A 83 -7.98 -9.77 -23.77
CA ASN A 83 -8.78 -10.78 -24.48
C ASN A 83 -10.30 -10.69 -24.25
N LEU A 84 -10.81 -9.53 -23.84
CA LEU A 84 -12.25 -9.30 -23.69
C LEU A 84 -12.86 -8.70 -24.94
N LYS A 85 -14.11 -9.08 -25.24
CA LYS A 85 -14.95 -8.37 -26.21
C LYS A 85 -15.78 -7.30 -25.47
N LEU A 86 -15.72 -6.07 -25.97
CA LEU A 86 -16.52 -4.94 -25.48
C LEU A 86 -18.00 -5.15 -25.85
N SER A 87 -18.88 -5.19 -24.85
CA SER A 87 -20.33 -5.29 -24.98
C SER A 87 -21.01 -3.94 -24.78
N GLN A 88 -22.24 -3.77 -25.29
CA GLN A 88 -23.04 -2.56 -25.07
C GLN A 88 -23.40 -2.34 -23.58
N ASN A 89 -23.37 -3.40 -22.76
CA ASN A 89 -23.59 -3.27 -21.31
C ASN A 89 -22.36 -2.75 -20.54
N ASP A 90 -21.20 -2.69 -21.18
CA ASP A 90 -19.94 -2.30 -20.53
C ASP A 90 -19.71 -0.78 -20.52
N TYR A 91 -20.48 -0.02 -21.31
CA TYR A 91 -20.32 1.42 -21.42
C TYR A 91 -21.64 2.15 -21.64
N ILE A 92 -21.72 3.38 -21.14
CA ILE A 92 -22.80 4.33 -21.41
C ILE A 92 -22.29 5.36 -22.39
N THR A 93 -23.05 5.62 -23.44
CA THR A 93 -22.81 6.74 -24.35
C THR A 93 -23.29 8.02 -23.68
N LEU A 94 -22.37 8.99 -23.51
CA LEU A 94 -22.76 10.32 -23.05
C LEU A 94 -23.34 11.07 -24.26
N SER A 95 -24.65 10.97 -24.43
CA SER A 95 -25.46 11.82 -25.31
C SER A 95 -26.30 12.77 -24.45
N GLU A 96 -26.49 14.01 -24.93
CA GLU A 96 -27.43 14.95 -24.33
C GLU A 96 -28.87 14.39 -24.41
N PRO A 97 -29.79 14.82 -23.52
CA PRO A 97 -31.19 14.44 -23.61
C PRO A 97 -31.79 14.96 -24.93
N ASP A 98 -32.25 14.06 -25.78
CA ASP A 98 -33.23 14.38 -26.81
C ASP A 98 -34.57 14.65 -26.10
N GLU A 99 -34.96 15.91 -25.98
CA GLU A 99 -36.38 16.25 -25.86
C GLU A 99 -37.01 16.31 -27.25
N SER A 100 -38.08 15.52 -27.35
CA SER A 100 -39.31 15.72 -28.12
C SER A 100 -39.48 14.85 -29.36
N ASP A 101 -40.57 14.07 -29.31
CA ASP A 101 -41.28 13.66 -30.50
C ASP A 101 -42.22 14.80 -30.95
N GLY A 102 -42.21 15.09 -32.26
CA GLY A 102 -43.18 15.90 -33.02
C GLY A 102 -42.85 17.39 -33.26
N SER A 103 -42.54 17.90 -34.47
CA SER A 103 -42.61 17.33 -35.82
C SER A 103 -41.68 18.09 -36.80
N GLN A 104 -40.77 17.33 -37.41
CA GLN A 104 -40.01 17.53 -38.67
C GLN A 104 -39.15 18.80 -38.92
N SER A 105 -37.89 18.62 -38.52
CA SER A 105 -36.64 18.90 -39.26
C SER A 105 -36.06 20.31 -39.36
N SER A 106 -34.84 20.37 -38.80
CA SER A 106 -33.63 21.02 -39.33
C SER A 106 -33.36 22.50 -38.98
N ALA A 107 -32.46 22.61 -37.99
CA ALA A 107 -31.30 23.50 -37.94
C ALA A 107 -31.52 25.01 -37.78
N LEU A 108 -30.77 25.59 -36.82
CA LEU A 108 -30.03 26.87 -36.81
C LEU A 108 -29.97 27.38 -35.36
N ARG A 109 -28.88 27.11 -34.64
CA ARG A 109 -27.79 28.08 -34.37
C ARG A 109 -28.28 29.44 -33.85
N LEU A 110 -28.13 29.63 -32.55
CA LEU A 110 -27.93 30.95 -31.95
C LEU A 110 -26.44 31.31 -31.97
N ASN A 111 -26.14 32.58 -32.18
CA ASN A 111 -25.03 33.25 -31.53
C ASN A 111 -25.37 34.74 -31.37
N ASP A 112 -24.76 35.32 -30.34
CA ASP A 112 -24.54 36.74 -30.07
C ASP A 112 -25.69 37.49 -29.38
N GLU A 113 -25.54 37.80 -28.09
CA GLU A 113 -24.79 38.97 -27.61
C GLU A 113 -24.83 39.03 -26.07
N LEU A 114 -23.65 39.07 -25.44
CA LEU A 114 -23.50 39.62 -24.10
C LEU A 114 -22.89 41.01 -24.22
N LYS A 115 -23.65 42.03 -23.82
CA LYS A 115 -23.11 43.33 -23.41
C LYS A 115 -23.72 43.74 -22.07
N TYR A 116 -22.81 43.82 -21.11
CA TYR A 116 -22.62 44.94 -20.18
C TYR A 116 -23.69 45.28 -19.11
N GLN A 117 -23.14 45.40 -17.89
CA GLN A 117 -23.56 46.25 -16.75
C GLN A 117 -24.49 45.65 -15.70
N SER A 118 -23.82 45.17 -14.64
CA SER A 118 -23.97 45.62 -13.25
C SER A 118 -25.33 46.21 -12.82
N ARG A 119 -26.01 45.53 -11.89
CA ARG A 119 -26.25 46.03 -10.51
C ARG A 119 -27.10 45.04 -9.69
N THR A 120 -26.57 44.73 -8.50
CA THR A 120 -27.23 44.39 -7.23
C THR A 120 -28.75 44.22 -7.22
N TYR A 121 -29.26 43.09 -6.72
CA TYR A 121 -30.28 43.04 -5.65
C TYR A 121 -30.31 41.64 -4.98
N SER A 122 -30.57 41.64 -3.68
CA SER A 122 -30.55 40.51 -2.75
C SER A 122 -31.79 39.61 -2.81
N ARG A 123 -31.56 38.33 -2.47
CA ARG A 123 -32.40 37.36 -1.70
C ARG A 123 -33.73 36.85 -2.30
N VAL A 124 -33.86 35.52 -2.48
CA VAL A 124 -34.74 34.55 -1.75
C VAL A 124 -34.32 33.11 -2.19
N PRO A 125 -34.29 32.09 -1.30
CA PRO A 125 -33.79 30.75 -1.62
C PRO A 125 -34.88 29.86 -2.24
N ILE A 126 -34.54 29.18 -3.34
CA ILE A 126 -35.33 28.05 -3.86
C ILE A 126 -34.78 26.79 -3.19
N THR A 127 -35.62 26.13 -2.41
CA THR A 127 -35.37 24.81 -1.81
C THR A 127 -35.40 23.75 -2.90
N GLU A 128 -34.24 23.42 -3.48
CA GLU A 128 -34.05 22.18 -4.21
C GLU A 128 -33.65 21.08 -3.22
N LYS A 129 -34.41 19.99 -3.21
CA LYS A 129 -34.07 18.77 -2.46
C LYS A 129 -32.74 18.24 -3.00
N PRO A 130 -31.75 17.91 -2.15
CA PRO A 130 -30.48 17.41 -2.65
C PRO A 130 -30.68 16.01 -3.22
N HIS A 131 -30.48 15.87 -4.53
CA HIS A 131 -30.04 14.61 -5.12
C HIS A 131 -28.68 14.24 -4.48
N PRO A 132 -28.44 12.99 -4.08
CA PRO A 132 -27.21 12.61 -3.42
C PRO A 132 -26.06 12.67 -4.43
N THR A 133 -25.32 13.77 -4.42
CA THR A 133 -23.97 13.85 -4.96
C THR A 133 -23.09 12.89 -4.17
N LEU A 134 -22.50 11.90 -4.83
CA LEU A 134 -21.42 11.06 -4.29
C LEU A 134 -20.36 11.98 -3.68
N ASP A 135 -20.28 12.00 -2.36
CA ASP A 135 -19.30 12.81 -1.65
C ASP A 135 -17.91 12.21 -1.90
N LEU A 136 -17.10 12.92 -2.69
CA LEU A 136 -15.74 12.56 -3.11
C LEU A 136 -14.72 12.61 -1.94
N SER A 137 -15.18 12.50 -0.69
CA SER A 137 -14.42 12.79 0.54
C SER A 137 -13.63 11.60 1.10
N PHE A 138 -13.87 10.37 0.62
CA PHE A 138 -13.18 9.17 1.10
C PHE A 138 -12.21 8.63 0.04
N PRO A 139 -10.87 8.81 0.20
CA PRO A 139 -9.92 8.18 -0.71
C PRO A 139 -9.88 6.67 -0.51
N TYR A 140 -9.73 5.92 -1.61
CA TYR A 140 -9.58 4.47 -1.57
C TYR A 140 -8.31 4.10 -0.75
N PRO A 141 -8.36 3.11 0.16
CA PRO A 141 -7.26 2.82 1.07
C PRO A 141 -6.18 1.92 0.44
N ASP A 142 -5.56 2.32 -0.67
CA ASP A 142 -4.52 1.54 -1.37
C ASP A 142 -3.07 1.88 -1.01
N GLY A 143 -2.84 2.93 -0.21
CA GLY A 143 -1.51 3.41 0.11
C GLY A 143 -1.32 3.83 1.56
N PRO A 144 -0.15 4.40 1.90
CA PRO A 144 0.07 5.03 3.20
C PRO A 144 -0.92 6.17 3.41
N VAL A 145 -1.35 6.37 4.65
CA VAL A 145 -2.28 7.44 5.00
C VAL A 145 -1.56 8.78 4.90
N PRO A 146 -2.02 9.74 4.06
CA PRO A 146 -1.39 11.06 3.94
C PRO A 146 -1.31 11.82 5.28
N LEU A 147 -0.42 12.81 5.36
CA LEU A 147 -0.18 13.59 6.59
C LEU A 147 -1.38 14.45 7.00
N ASP A 148 -2.10 14.97 6.02
CA ASP A 148 -3.29 15.82 6.15
C ASP A 148 -4.60 15.02 6.25
N SER A 149 -4.53 13.69 6.11
CA SER A 149 -5.70 12.83 6.12
C SER A 149 -6.30 12.74 7.54
N PRO A 150 -7.61 12.96 7.74
CA PRO A 150 -8.30 12.97 9.05
C PRO A 150 -8.43 11.57 9.69
N PHE A 151 -7.65 10.63 9.21
CA PHE A 151 -8.06 9.26 8.95
C PHE A 151 -6.94 8.33 9.46
N TYR A 152 -5.82 8.93 9.85
CA TYR A 152 -4.78 8.31 10.64
C TYR A 152 -5.20 8.25 12.11
N ILE A 153 -5.15 7.06 12.68
CA ILE A 153 -5.33 6.85 14.10
C ILE A 153 -3.96 6.70 14.72
N GLU A 154 -3.61 7.61 15.63
CA GLU A 154 -2.40 7.54 16.43
C GLU A 154 -2.46 6.33 17.36
N ARG A 155 -1.30 5.72 17.64
CA ARG A 155 -1.18 4.52 18.47
C ARG A 155 -0.25 4.77 19.66
N PRO A 156 -0.66 5.57 20.65
CA PRO A 156 0.17 5.81 21.82
C PRO A 156 0.58 4.50 22.51
N PRO A 157 1.85 4.36 22.94
CA PRO A 157 2.91 5.39 22.94
C PRO A 157 3.85 5.35 21.71
N ILE A 158 3.50 4.64 20.63
CA ILE A 158 4.43 4.29 19.54
C ILE A 158 5.04 5.52 18.87
N GLU A 159 4.24 6.49 18.45
CA GLU A 159 4.71 7.72 17.82
C GLU A 159 5.65 8.51 18.73
N ALA A 160 5.29 8.65 20.01
CA ALA A 160 6.07 9.40 20.98
C ALA A 160 7.42 8.72 21.25
N LEU A 161 7.45 7.39 21.38
CA LEU A 161 8.67 6.61 21.54
C LEU A 161 9.58 6.73 20.30
N ALA A 162 9.00 6.68 19.10
CA ALA A 162 9.72 6.84 17.85
C ALA A 162 10.37 8.24 17.74
N CYS A 163 9.61 9.30 17.98
CA CYS A 163 10.14 10.66 17.95
C CYS A 163 11.26 10.85 18.98
N ARG A 164 11.08 10.32 20.20
CA ARG A 164 12.11 10.37 21.25
C ARG A 164 13.39 9.67 20.81
N GLU A 165 13.31 8.49 20.22
CA GLU A 165 14.48 7.74 19.77
C GLU A 165 15.24 8.47 18.67
N LEU A 166 14.56 9.15 17.73
CA LEU A 166 15.19 9.96 16.68
C LEU A 166 16.01 11.14 17.24
N THR A 167 15.72 11.61 18.45
CA THR A 167 16.53 12.66 19.09
C THR A 167 17.85 12.14 19.67
N GLN A 168 17.97 10.84 19.92
CA GLN A 168 19.15 10.28 20.57
C GLN A 168 20.34 10.18 19.59
N PRO A 169 21.57 10.57 19.98
CA PRO A 169 22.77 10.38 19.15
C PRO A 169 22.92 8.94 18.68
N GLY A 170 23.08 8.74 17.36
CA GLY A 170 23.16 7.40 16.78
C GLY A 170 21.84 6.58 16.84
N GLY A 171 20.70 7.19 17.18
CA GLY A 171 19.44 6.48 17.45
C GLY A 171 18.98 5.58 16.30
N VAL A 172 18.42 4.42 16.64
CA VAL A 172 17.96 3.41 15.68
C VAL A 172 16.54 2.96 16.01
N ILE A 173 15.66 3.01 15.01
CA ILE A 173 14.27 2.56 15.11
C ILE A 173 14.05 1.41 14.16
N ARG A 174 13.32 0.40 14.63
CA ARG A 174 12.90 -0.75 13.84
C ARG A 174 11.39 -0.84 13.81
N ILE A 175 10.78 -0.45 12.70
CA ILE A 175 9.32 -0.54 12.52
C ILE A 175 9.00 -1.91 11.91
N ARG A 176 8.44 -2.80 12.74
CA ARG A 176 8.12 -4.19 12.34
C ARG A 176 6.65 -4.54 12.52
N ALA A 177 6.03 -5.02 11.45
CA ALA A 177 4.67 -5.55 11.46
C ALA A 177 4.36 -6.26 10.14
N PRO A 178 3.32 -7.11 10.06
CA PRO A 178 2.82 -7.61 8.79
C PRO A 178 2.54 -6.50 7.75
N LYS A 179 2.44 -6.89 6.48
CA LYS A 179 2.04 -5.96 5.41
C LYS A 179 0.69 -5.31 5.74
N GLN A 180 0.51 -4.06 5.33
CA GLN A 180 -0.74 -3.29 5.50
C GLN A 180 -1.18 -2.96 6.95
N MET A 181 -0.26 -3.06 7.92
CA MET A 181 -0.50 -2.64 9.32
C MET A 181 -0.26 -1.15 9.59
N GLY A 182 0.18 -0.36 8.60
CA GLY A 182 0.39 1.09 8.73
C GLY A 182 1.85 1.52 8.96
N LYS A 183 2.83 0.65 8.69
CA LYS A 183 4.27 0.96 8.80
C LYS A 183 4.66 2.22 8.03
N SER A 184 4.33 2.26 6.73
CA SER A 184 4.61 3.41 5.86
C SER A 184 3.85 4.67 6.28
N SER A 185 2.64 4.51 6.83
CA SER A 185 1.90 5.65 7.41
C SER A 185 2.67 6.23 8.60
N LEU A 186 3.11 5.40 9.56
CA LEU A 186 3.93 5.86 10.69
C LEU A 186 5.20 6.54 10.20
N LEU A 187 5.92 5.92 9.26
CA LEU A 187 7.15 6.49 8.68
C LEU A 187 6.94 7.91 8.16
N LEU A 188 5.86 8.18 7.39
CA LEU A 188 5.57 9.54 6.92
C LEU A 188 5.46 10.56 8.06
N ARG A 189 4.88 10.20 9.21
CA ARG A 189 4.81 11.10 10.37
C ARG A 189 6.17 11.31 11.02
N LEU A 190 7.01 10.28 11.07
CA LEU A 190 8.37 10.41 11.56
C LEU A 190 9.19 11.34 10.66
N LEU A 191 9.07 11.20 9.34
CA LEU A 191 9.74 12.11 8.41
C LEU A 191 9.22 13.55 8.54
N ARG A 192 7.91 13.72 8.73
CA ARG A 192 7.34 15.05 9.00
C ARG A 192 7.85 15.65 10.31
N TYR A 193 8.10 14.82 11.32
CA TYR A 193 8.70 15.25 12.57
C TYR A 193 10.16 15.66 12.37
N THR A 194 10.97 14.88 11.65
CA THR A 194 12.40 15.16 11.41
C THR A 194 12.61 16.42 10.57
N GLU A 195 11.76 16.65 9.56
CA GLU A 195 11.71 17.92 8.81
C GLU A 195 11.53 19.13 9.73
N ARG A 196 10.66 19.02 10.75
CA ARG A 196 10.42 20.10 11.73
C ARG A 196 11.54 20.26 12.75
N GLN A 197 12.49 19.34 12.80
CA GLN A 197 13.68 19.42 13.63
C GLN A 197 14.92 19.82 12.82
N ASP A 198 14.75 20.23 11.55
CA ASP A 198 15.83 20.59 10.63
C ASP A 198 16.84 19.44 10.42
N TYR A 199 16.36 18.19 10.41
CA TYR A 199 17.18 17.03 10.10
C TYR A 199 17.18 16.74 8.60
N TYR A 200 18.32 16.32 8.08
CA TYR A 200 18.37 15.76 6.74
C TYR A 200 17.74 14.38 6.73
N THR A 201 17.07 14.02 5.63
CA THR A 201 16.41 12.72 5.49
C THR A 201 16.76 12.12 4.14
N VAL A 202 17.13 10.85 4.15
CA VAL A 202 17.38 10.02 2.96
C VAL A 202 16.51 8.78 3.08
N SER A 203 15.80 8.42 2.02
CA SER A 203 14.90 7.26 2.06
C SER A 203 15.22 6.29 0.94
N VAL A 204 15.88 5.19 1.32
CA VAL A 204 16.23 4.10 0.41
C VAL A 204 15.14 3.04 0.45
N ASP A 205 14.37 2.96 -0.63
CA ASP A 205 13.44 1.84 -0.86
C ASP A 205 14.19 0.68 -1.53
N CYS A 206 14.35 -0.43 -0.81
CA CYS A 206 15.05 -1.60 -1.30
C CYS A 206 14.34 -2.26 -2.51
N ASN A 207 13.04 -2.03 -2.71
CA ASN A 207 12.32 -2.49 -3.90
C ASN A 207 12.70 -1.75 -5.18
N GLN A 208 13.39 -0.61 -5.08
CA GLN A 208 13.89 0.13 -6.25
C GLN A 208 15.30 -0.30 -6.70
N ILE A 209 15.97 -1.16 -5.93
CA ILE A 209 17.35 -1.58 -6.24
C ILE A 209 17.35 -2.69 -7.29
N ASP A 210 18.20 -2.61 -8.30
CA ASP A 210 18.29 -3.65 -9.31
C ASP A 210 18.77 -4.98 -8.73
N SER A 211 18.18 -6.08 -9.20
CA SER A 211 18.54 -7.44 -8.77
C SER A 211 20.01 -7.78 -9.03
N SER A 212 20.66 -7.15 -10.01
CA SER A 212 22.10 -7.30 -10.26
C SER A 212 22.94 -6.67 -9.16
N CYS A 213 22.52 -5.55 -8.58
CA CYS A 213 23.21 -4.91 -7.47
C CYS A 213 23.05 -5.73 -6.18
N LEU A 214 21.89 -6.36 -5.98
CA LEU A 214 21.62 -7.18 -4.78
C LEU A 214 22.43 -8.49 -4.70
N ARG A 215 23.09 -8.90 -5.80
CA ARG A 215 23.92 -10.11 -5.86
C ARG A 215 25.40 -9.86 -5.56
N ASP A 216 25.82 -8.61 -5.47
CA ASP A 216 27.21 -8.20 -5.28
C ASP A 216 27.28 -7.12 -4.19
N LEU A 217 27.92 -7.44 -3.06
CA LEU A 217 28.03 -6.54 -1.92
C LEU A 217 28.74 -5.23 -2.28
N ASN A 218 29.82 -5.28 -3.05
CA ASN A 218 30.59 -4.09 -3.42
C ASN A 218 29.74 -3.16 -4.29
N ARG A 219 29.09 -3.72 -5.33
CA ARG A 219 28.20 -2.96 -6.21
C ARG A 219 27.00 -2.38 -5.46
N PHE A 220 26.42 -3.15 -4.55
CA PHE A 220 25.36 -2.67 -3.67
C PHE A 220 25.81 -1.48 -2.82
N LEU A 221 26.94 -1.62 -2.10
CA LEU A 221 27.40 -0.57 -1.18
C LEU A 221 27.83 0.70 -1.92
N ARG A 222 28.48 0.59 -3.10
CA ARG A 222 28.78 1.75 -3.94
C ARG A 222 27.49 2.45 -4.41
N GLY A 223 26.53 1.69 -4.93
CA GLY A 223 25.24 2.24 -5.34
C GLY A 223 24.44 2.86 -4.18
N PHE A 224 24.54 2.25 -3.00
CA PHE A 224 23.94 2.76 -1.77
C PHE A 224 24.55 4.11 -1.36
N CYS A 225 25.88 4.20 -1.28
CA CYS A 225 26.58 5.44 -0.96
C CYS A 225 26.31 6.54 -1.98
N TRP A 226 26.34 6.20 -3.28
CA TRP A 226 26.02 7.11 -4.37
C TRP A 226 24.62 7.72 -4.22
N ARG A 227 23.62 6.87 -3.92
CA ARG A 227 22.23 7.30 -3.72
C ARG A 227 22.11 8.22 -2.51
N VAL A 228 22.71 7.84 -1.38
CA VAL A 228 22.65 8.64 -0.15
C VAL A 228 23.29 10.02 -0.37
N ALA A 229 24.48 10.08 -0.97
CA ALA A 229 25.14 11.35 -1.27
C ALA A 229 24.28 12.24 -2.18
N THR A 230 23.75 11.67 -3.25
CA THR A 230 22.91 12.39 -4.21
C THR A 230 21.62 12.93 -3.56
N GLU A 231 20.94 12.13 -2.74
CA GLU A 231 19.73 12.56 -2.03
C GLU A 231 20.02 13.65 -0.97
N LEU A 232 21.23 13.66 -0.40
CA LEU A 232 21.70 14.71 0.50
C LEU A 232 22.19 15.97 -0.25
N GLY A 233 22.27 15.94 -1.57
CA GLY A 233 22.74 17.05 -2.40
C GLY A 233 24.27 17.14 -2.53
N PHE A 234 25.00 16.06 -2.22
CA PHE A 234 26.45 15.96 -2.37
C PHE A 234 26.82 15.31 -3.71
N GLU A 235 27.99 15.67 -4.24
CA GLU A 235 28.59 14.95 -5.36
C GLU A 235 29.06 13.56 -4.88
N PRO A 236 28.71 12.47 -5.56
CA PRO A 236 29.05 11.13 -5.09
C PRO A 236 30.51 10.77 -5.45
N ASP A 237 31.46 11.33 -4.70
CA ASP A 237 32.90 11.11 -4.89
C ASP A 237 33.35 9.76 -4.33
N LEU A 238 32.94 8.68 -5.00
CA LEU A 238 33.29 7.33 -4.58
C LEU A 238 34.67 6.90 -5.08
N ASP A 239 35.19 7.47 -6.16
CA ASP A 239 36.47 6.98 -6.71
C ASP A 239 37.66 7.35 -5.81
N ASP A 240 37.61 8.52 -5.15
CA ASP A 240 38.65 8.95 -4.22
C ASP A 240 38.49 8.37 -2.80
N TYR A 241 37.28 7.94 -2.43
CA TYR A 241 36.94 7.42 -1.10
C TYR A 241 36.66 5.91 -1.05
N TRP A 242 36.92 5.19 -2.15
CA TRP A 242 36.66 3.75 -2.23
C TRP A 242 37.91 2.96 -2.54
N ASP A 243 38.45 2.33 -1.51
CA ASP A 243 39.59 1.44 -1.60
C ASP A 243 39.12 -0.02 -1.57
N GLU A 244 39.51 -0.82 -2.57
CA GLU A 244 39.15 -2.23 -2.66
C GLU A 244 40.03 -3.11 -1.76
N ASP A 245 41.26 -2.68 -1.44
CA ASP A 245 42.22 -3.43 -0.63
C ASP A 245 41.79 -3.49 0.85
N ILE A 246 41.14 -2.44 1.36
CA ILE A 246 40.59 -2.39 2.73
C ILE A 246 39.20 -3.05 2.84
N GLY A 247 38.55 -3.31 1.70
CA GLY A 247 37.25 -3.96 1.60
C GLY A 247 36.05 -3.00 1.65
N SER A 248 35.03 -3.34 0.86
CA SER A 248 33.83 -2.52 0.60
C SER A 248 33.04 -2.08 1.84
N LYS A 249 32.98 -2.89 2.90
CA LYS A 249 32.30 -2.54 4.17
C LYS A 249 33.00 -1.39 4.90
N LEU A 250 34.34 -1.41 4.91
CA LEU A 250 35.12 -0.38 5.57
C LEU A 250 35.13 0.90 4.73
N SER A 251 35.27 0.79 3.42
CA SER A 251 35.15 1.91 2.48
C SER A 251 33.79 2.61 2.59
N CYS A 252 32.69 1.83 2.67
CA CYS A 252 31.35 2.36 2.94
C CYS A 252 31.29 3.13 4.27
N SER A 253 31.86 2.56 5.34
CA SER A 253 31.90 3.23 6.65
C SER A 253 32.67 4.54 6.63
N PHE A 254 33.84 4.57 5.99
CA PHE A 254 34.65 5.78 5.86
C PHE A 254 33.99 6.82 4.96
N TYR A 255 33.30 6.41 3.91
CA TYR A 255 32.52 7.32 3.09
C TYR A 255 31.42 8.03 3.91
N PHE A 256 30.64 7.27 4.68
CA PHE A 256 29.64 7.90 5.55
C PHE A 256 30.29 8.80 6.61
N LYS A 257 31.35 8.32 7.27
CA LYS A 257 31.94 9.00 8.42
C LYS A 257 32.76 10.25 8.07
N ASN A 258 33.64 10.13 7.07
CA ASN A 258 34.68 11.11 6.76
C ASN A 258 34.29 11.99 5.55
N TYR A 259 33.34 11.55 4.72
CA TYR A 259 32.87 12.36 3.60
C TYR A 259 31.52 13.00 3.90
N LEU A 260 30.49 12.17 4.14
CA LEU A 260 29.12 12.70 4.33
C LEU A 260 28.93 13.38 5.69
N LEU A 261 29.17 12.67 6.79
CA LEU A 261 28.83 13.13 8.14
C LEU A 261 29.87 14.09 8.74
N GLU A 262 31.04 14.21 8.14
CA GLU A 262 32.04 15.20 8.52
C GLU A 262 31.59 16.61 8.14
N VAL A 263 31.03 16.78 6.93
CA VAL A 263 30.60 18.08 6.39
C VAL A 263 29.20 18.48 6.87
N ILE A 264 28.34 17.51 7.19
CA ILE A 264 26.97 17.80 7.63
C ILE A 264 26.96 18.07 9.14
N ASP A 265 26.47 19.23 9.56
CA ASP A 265 26.33 19.57 10.99
C ASP A 265 25.05 19.02 11.64
N ASN A 266 23.94 18.98 10.88
CA ASN A 266 22.65 18.52 11.38
C ASN A 266 22.51 16.98 11.33
N PRO A 267 21.67 16.36 12.18
CA PRO A 267 21.42 14.93 12.10
C PRO A 267 20.88 14.48 10.74
N VAL A 268 21.30 13.30 10.31
CA VAL A 268 20.87 12.64 9.06
C VAL A 268 20.04 11.42 9.42
N VAL A 269 18.79 11.39 9.01
CA VAL A 269 17.88 10.25 9.15
C VAL A 269 17.92 9.42 7.88
N LEU A 270 18.54 8.26 7.96
CA LEU A 270 18.59 7.28 6.89
C LEU A 270 17.48 6.24 7.11
N VAL A 271 16.50 6.25 6.22
CA VAL A 271 15.42 5.27 6.18
C VAL A 271 15.78 4.16 5.21
N LEU A 272 15.70 2.92 5.70
CA LEU A 272 15.78 1.71 4.89
C LEU A 272 14.39 1.07 4.87
N ASN A 273 13.70 1.24 3.74
CA ASN A 273 12.33 0.75 3.56
C ASN A 273 12.30 -0.57 2.78
N GLU A 274 11.35 -1.45 3.13
CA GLU A 274 11.15 -2.75 2.48
C GLU A 274 12.42 -3.62 2.45
N VAL A 275 13.19 -3.61 3.55
CA VAL A 275 14.44 -4.39 3.65
C VAL A 275 14.21 -5.90 3.57
N ASP A 276 12.95 -6.35 3.66
CA ASP A 276 12.49 -7.71 3.36
C ASP A 276 13.08 -8.27 2.07
N ARG A 277 13.23 -7.41 1.05
CA ARG A 277 13.81 -7.80 -0.23
C ARG A 277 15.27 -8.23 -0.10
N LEU A 278 16.04 -7.62 0.80
CA LEU A 278 17.46 -7.94 1.01
C LEU A 278 17.64 -9.34 1.60
N PHE A 279 16.69 -9.83 2.42
CA PHE A 279 16.73 -11.18 2.98
C PHE A 279 16.66 -12.29 1.91
N LYS A 280 16.16 -11.96 0.71
CA LYS A 280 16.16 -12.89 -0.45
C LYS A 280 17.56 -13.10 -1.04
N TYR A 281 18.56 -12.35 -0.55
CA TYR A 281 19.96 -12.40 -0.98
C TYR A 281 20.86 -12.61 0.26
N PRO A 282 20.98 -13.85 0.78
CA PRO A 282 21.69 -14.12 2.02
C PRO A 282 23.10 -13.54 2.10
N PRO A 283 23.98 -13.68 1.08
CA PRO A 283 25.33 -13.11 1.13
C PRO A 283 25.33 -11.58 1.35
N LEU A 284 24.39 -10.86 0.74
CA LEU A 284 24.25 -9.42 0.94
C LEU A 284 23.76 -9.10 2.35
N SER A 285 22.66 -9.73 2.78
CA SER A 285 22.03 -9.45 4.07
C SER A 285 22.92 -9.79 5.26
N GLN A 286 23.70 -10.87 5.17
CA GLN A 286 24.62 -11.33 6.22
C GLN A 286 25.79 -10.37 6.43
N ASP A 287 26.12 -9.53 5.45
CA ASP A 287 27.19 -8.54 5.56
C ASP A 287 26.68 -7.11 5.80
N PHE A 288 25.59 -6.72 5.14
CA PHE A 288 25.07 -5.35 5.21
C PHE A 288 24.43 -5.03 6.58
N PHE A 289 23.69 -5.95 7.18
CA PHE A 289 23.04 -5.65 8.46
C PHE A 289 24.02 -5.59 9.64
N PRO A 290 25.05 -6.46 9.74
CA PRO A 290 26.13 -6.26 10.70
C PRO A 290 26.88 -4.94 10.53
N LEU A 291 27.01 -4.42 9.30
CA LEU A 291 27.57 -3.08 9.05
C LEU A 291 26.71 -1.97 9.67
N LEU A 292 25.38 -2.01 9.52
CA LEU A 292 24.49 -1.04 10.18
C LEU A 292 24.60 -1.11 11.71
N ARG A 293 24.78 -2.33 12.23
CA ARG A 293 25.02 -2.55 13.66
C ARG A 293 26.35 -1.96 14.11
N SER A 294 27.43 -2.10 13.33
CA SER A 294 28.71 -1.50 13.71
C SER A 294 28.59 0.03 13.75
N TRP A 295 27.90 0.66 12.80
CA TRP A 295 27.64 2.11 12.83
C TRP A 295 26.90 2.54 14.09
N TYR A 296 25.86 1.81 14.50
CA TYR A 296 25.13 2.07 15.74
C TYR A 296 26.01 1.94 16.99
N GLU A 297 26.84 0.90 17.06
CA GLU A 297 27.73 0.67 18.21
C GLU A 297 28.85 1.72 18.26
N GLU A 298 29.41 2.10 17.12
CA GLU A 298 30.47 3.11 17.00
C GLU A 298 29.98 4.54 17.27
N ALA A 299 28.71 4.85 16.99
CA ALA A 299 28.09 6.13 17.35
C ALA A 299 28.12 6.41 18.87
N ARG A 300 28.42 5.43 19.72
CA ARG A 300 28.62 5.69 21.16
C ARG A 300 29.86 6.52 21.47
N ARG A 301 30.86 6.51 20.58
CA ARG A 301 32.16 7.17 20.76
C ARG A 301 32.52 8.13 19.64
N ASP A 302 31.92 7.97 18.46
CA ASP A 302 32.27 8.74 17.28
C ASP A 302 31.25 9.86 17.00
N VAL A 303 31.72 11.10 17.00
CA VAL A 303 30.87 12.30 16.88
C VAL A 303 30.22 12.43 15.51
N ASN A 304 30.85 11.96 14.44
CA ASN A 304 30.26 12.00 13.10
C ASN A 304 29.14 10.96 13.00
N LEU A 305 29.37 9.72 13.45
CA LEU A 305 28.33 8.69 13.48
C LEU A 305 27.19 9.01 14.46
N GLN A 306 27.45 9.80 15.51
CA GLN A 306 26.39 10.36 16.37
C GLN A 306 25.38 11.22 15.63
N LYS A 307 25.69 11.72 14.42
CA LYS A 307 24.75 12.48 13.58
C LYS A 307 23.81 11.57 12.79
N LEU A 308 24.17 10.30 12.56
CA LEU A 308 23.34 9.35 11.84
C LEU A 308 22.18 8.83 12.71
N ARG A 309 20.98 8.75 12.15
CA ARG A 309 19.81 8.05 12.71
C ARG A 309 19.36 7.01 11.72
N LEU A 310 19.08 5.78 12.16
CA LEU A 310 18.59 4.74 11.27
C LEU A 310 17.12 4.45 11.54
N VAL A 311 16.32 4.37 10.48
CA VAL A 311 14.95 3.87 10.55
C VAL A 311 14.82 2.69 9.60
N VAL A 312 14.68 1.49 10.16
CA VAL A 312 14.56 0.25 9.38
C VAL A 312 13.11 -0.19 9.40
N VAL A 313 12.52 -0.34 8.22
CA VAL A 313 11.12 -0.77 8.06
C VAL A 313 11.07 -2.11 7.36
N TYR A 314 10.46 -3.09 8.03
CA TYR A 314 10.32 -4.44 7.48
C TYR A 314 9.02 -5.11 7.86
N SER A 315 8.61 -6.07 7.02
CA SER A 315 7.62 -7.08 7.34
C SER A 315 8.31 -8.26 8.01
N THR A 316 7.60 -8.99 8.85
CA THR A 316 8.19 -10.12 9.57
C THR A 316 8.14 -11.41 8.72
N GLU A 317 7.58 -11.36 7.50
CA GLU A 317 7.21 -12.49 6.65
C GLU A 317 8.43 -13.27 6.13
N GLU A 318 9.48 -12.58 5.67
CA GLU A 318 10.70 -13.19 5.11
C GLU A 318 11.80 -13.47 6.16
N TYR A 319 11.58 -13.08 7.43
CA TYR A 319 12.60 -13.10 8.50
C TYR A 319 12.95 -14.50 9.03
N ALA A 320 12.05 -15.47 8.85
CA ALA A 320 12.12 -16.78 9.50
C ALA A 320 13.22 -17.74 9.01
N ALA A 321 14.07 -17.30 8.08
CA ALA A 321 15.19 -18.08 7.56
C ALA A 321 16.54 -17.71 8.21
N LEU A 322 16.58 -16.69 9.06
CA LEU A 322 17.79 -16.24 9.73
C LEU A 322 17.92 -16.92 11.10
N ASP A 323 19.15 -17.34 11.41
CA ASP A 323 19.52 -18.05 12.64
C ASP A 323 18.92 -17.38 13.88
N ILE A 324 18.42 -18.19 14.82
CA ILE A 324 17.70 -17.78 16.04
C ILE A 324 18.60 -16.92 16.94
N ASN A 325 19.93 -17.04 16.81
CA ASN A 325 20.93 -16.20 17.49
C ASN A 325 21.44 -15.02 16.64
N GLY A 326 21.07 -14.95 15.36
CA GLY A 326 21.62 -14.09 14.32
C GLY A 326 20.64 -13.06 13.78
N SER A 327 19.70 -12.57 14.60
CA SER A 327 18.86 -11.43 14.24
C SER A 327 19.75 -10.30 13.68
N PRO A 328 19.58 -9.90 12.41
CA PRO A 328 20.40 -8.85 11.79
C PRO A 328 20.23 -7.51 12.51
N PHE A 329 19.22 -7.38 13.35
CA PHE A 329 18.84 -6.15 14.02
C PHE A 329 18.57 -6.36 15.52
N ASN A 330 19.57 -6.79 16.27
CA ASN A 330 19.56 -6.74 17.74
C ASN A 330 20.04 -5.37 18.27
N ILE A 331 19.63 -4.29 17.61
CA ILE A 331 20.02 -2.91 17.92
C ILE A 331 18.80 -1.99 17.93
N GLY A 332 18.89 -0.86 18.64
CA GLY A 332 17.87 0.17 18.66
C GLY A 332 16.50 -0.26 19.21
N LEU A 333 15.54 0.64 19.08
CA LEU A 333 14.19 0.52 19.59
C LEU A 333 13.27 -0.28 18.62
N PRO A 334 12.79 -1.48 19.00
CA PRO A 334 11.77 -2.17 18.23
C PRO A 334 10.39 -1.54 18.45
N LEU A 335 9.75 -1.13 17.35
CA LEU A 335 8.36 -0.68 17.33
C LEU A 335 7.52 -1.71 16.59
N HIS A 336 6.73 -2.46 17.36
CA HIS A 336 5.73 -3.36 16.81
C HIS A 336 4.40 -2.63 16.64
N LEU A 337 3.79 -2.72 15.45
CA LEU A 337 2.49 -2.10 15.19
C LEU A 337 1.36 -3.12 15.41
N PRO A 338 0.58 -3.02 16.51
CA PRO A 338 -0.57 -3.87 16.71
C PRO A 338 -1.72 -3.49 15.78
N GLY A 339 -2.71 -4.37 15.69
CA GLY A 339 -4.03 -4.05 15.16
C GLY A 339 -4.75 -3.02 16.04
N PHE A 340 -5.76 -2.36 15.47
CA PHE A 340 -6.57 -1.40 16.19
C PHE A 340 -7.41 -2.05 17.29
N THR A 341 -7.52 -1.34 18.40
CA THR A 341 -8.44 -1.58 19.50
C THR A 341 -9.87 -1.18 19.11
N PRO A 342 -10.90 -1.65 19.85
CA PRO A 342 -12.28 -1.25 19.60
C PRO A 342 -12.49 0.28 19.68
N SER A 343 -11.81 0.98 20.58
CA SER A 343 -11.89 2.44 20.70
C SER A 343 -11.29 3.15 19.48
N GLU A 344 -10.17 2.64 18.95
CA GLU A 344 -9.55 3.16 17.73
C GLU A 344 -10.42 2.93 16.49
N VAL A 345 -11.08 1.76 16.39
CA VAL A 345 -12.03 1.47 15.31
C VAL A 345 -13.29 2.35 15.43
N GLN A 346 -13.79 2.57 16.64
CA GLN A 346 -14.92 3.48 16.89
C GLN A 346 -14.61 4.92 16.47
N GLU A 347 -13.41 5.42 16.82
CA GLU A 347 -12.95 6.75 16.42
C GLU A 347 -12.77 6.85 14.90
N LEU A 348 -12.24 5.81 14.26
CA LEU A 348 -12.10 5.77 12.81
C LEU A 348 -13.47 5.75 12.12
N ALA A 349 -14.43 4.96 12.61
CA ALA A 349 -15.80 4.95 12.10
C ALA A 349 -16.46 6.34 12.21
N LYS A 350 -16.25 7.04 13.34
CA LYS A 350 -16.70 8.42 13.54
C LYS A 350 -16.09 9.39 12.54
N ARG A 351 -14.79 9.29 12.26
CA ARG A 351 -14.10 10.08 11.20
C ARG A 351 -14.65 9.79 9.80
N HIS A 352 -15.19 8.59 9.59
CA HIS A 352 -15.92 8.20 8.39
C HIS A 352 -17.39 8.66 8.37
N GLY A 353 -17.85 9.39 9.38
CA GLY A 353 -19.24 9.88 9.47
C GLY A 353 -20.25 8.83 9.95
N LEU A 354 -19.79 7.68 10.44
CA LEU A 354 -20.66 6.60 10.93
C LEU A 354 -20.92 6.75 12.42
N ASN A 355 -22.19 6.63 12.82
CA ASN A 355 -22.60 6.73 14.21
C ASN A 355 -22.76 5.35 14.86
N TRP A 356 -21.63 4.68 15.15
CA TRP A 356 -21.59 3.33 15.75
C TRP A 356 -21.56 3.32 17.29
N SER A 357 -21.78 4.46 17.94
CA SER A 357 -21.53 4.64 19.38
C SER A 357 -22.45 3.84 20.32
N LEU A 358 -23.58 3.32 19.82
CA LEU A 358 -24.62 2.66 20.62
C LEU A 358 -24.89 1.22 20.19
N GLY A 359 -24.22 0.72 19.15
CA GLY A 359 -24.51 -0.58 18.56
C GLY A 359 -23.35 -1.57 18.67
N ASN A 360 -23.52 -2.73 18.03
CA ASN A 360 -22.56 -3.84 18.03
C ASN A 360 -21.66 -3.85 16.78
N GLU A 361 -21.68 -2.79 15.97
CA GLU A 361 -20.99 -2.73 14.67
C GLU A 361 -19.47 -2.84 14.82
N VAL A 362 -18.91 -2.13 15.80
CA VAL A 362 -17.47 -2.21 16.10
C VAL A 362 -17.10 -3.63 16.51
N THR A 363 -17.87 -4.25 17.40
CA THR A 363 -17.63 -5.62 17.86
C THR A 363 -17.70 -6.61 16.71
N ALA A 364 -18.75 -6.54 15.88
CA ALA A 364 -18.94 -7.44 14.74
C ALA A 364 -17.82 -7.29 13.69
N LEU A 365 -17.40 -6.06 13.40
CA LEU A 365 -16.29 -5.82 12.48
C LEU A 365 -14.95 -6.29 13.09
N MET A 366 -14.74 -6.06 14.38
CA MET A 366 -13.56 -6.51 15.11
C MET A 366 -13.47 -8.05 15.16
N GLU A 367 -14.57 -8.76 15.38
CA GLU A 367 -14.62 -10.21 15.29
C GLU A 367 -14.23 -10.71 13.89
N LEU A 368 -14.75 -10.04 12.84
CA LEU A 368 -14.45 -10.40 11.46
C LEU A 368 -12.97 -10.21 11.11
N VAL A 369 -12.39 -9.03 11.34
CA VAL A 369 -11.06 -8.66 10.80
C VAL A 369 -9.96 -8.44 11.84
N GLY A 370 -10.25 -8.60 13.14
CA GLY A 370 -9.26 -8.60 14.21
C GLY A 370 -8.49 -7.29 14.40
N GLY A 371 -9.13 -6.15 14.07
CA GLY A 371 -8.49 -4.83 14.16
C GLY A 371 -7.47 -4.51 13.06
N HIS A 372 -7.36 -5.34 12.01
CA HIS A 372 -6.40 -5.11 10.94
C HIS A 372 -6.62 -3.74 10.25
N PRO A 373 -5.68 -2.77 10.33
CA PRO A 373 -5.91 -1.38 9.93
C PRO A 373 -6.42 -1.21 8.49
N PHE A 374 -5.77 -1.88 7.53
CA PHE A 374 -6.21 -1.84 6.13
C PHE A 374 -7.59 -2.48 5.90
N LEU A 375 -7.89 -3.65 6.50
CA LEU A 375 -9.20 -4.30 6.33
C LEU A 375 -10.32 -3.48 6.96
N ILE A 376 -10.10 -2.88 8.14
CA ILE A 376 -11.05 -1.94 8.76
C ILE A 376 -11.31 -0.77 7.81
N ARG A 377 -10.24 -0.12 7.33
CA ARG A 377 -10.33 1.00 6.36
C ARG A 377 -11.10 0.63 5.10
N LEU A 378 -10.82 -0.55 4.55
CA LEU A 378 -11.49 -1.05 3.35
C LEU A 378 -12.98 -1.28 3.61
N ALA A 379 -13.33 -1.89 4.73
CA ALA A 379 -14.72 -2.06 5.12
C ALA A 379 -15.46 -0.71 5.25
N LEU A 380 -14.89 0.23 6.00
CA LEU A 380 -15.47 1.56 6.21
C LEU A 380 -15.62 2.32 4.89
N TYR A 381 -14.62 2.26 4.01
CA TYR A 381 -14.68 2.86 2.68
C TYR A 381 -15.86 2.32 1.87
N HIS A 382 -16.04 0.99 1.80
CA HIS A 382 -17.14 0.39 1.03
C HIS A 382 -18.52 0.67 1.66
N ILE A 383 -18.62 0.68 2.98
CA ILE A 383 -19.86 1.05 3.69
C ILE A 383 -20.28 2.49 3.34
N CYS A 384 -19.32 3.43 3.34
CA CYS A 384 -19.62 4.84 3.09
C CYS A 384 -19.86 5.15 1.61
N THR A 385 -19.10 4.54 0.70
CA THR A 385 -19.13 4.91 -0.74
C THR A 385 -20.10 4.08 -1.59
N GLN A 386 -20.39 2.84 -1.19
CA GLN A 386 -21.23 1.91 -1.97
C GLN A 386 -22.58 1.62 -1.29
N GLN A 387 -22.91 2.34 -0.22
CA GLN A 387 -24.09 2.12 0.64
C GLN A 387 -24.26 0.66 1.07
N LEU A 388 -23.14 -0.04 1.23
CA LEU A 388 -23.15 -1.44 1.62
C LEU A 388 -23.36 -1.53 3.13
N SER A 389 -24.37 -2.27 3.58
CA SER A 389 -24.63 -2.43 5.01
C SER A 389 -23.57 -3.34 5.65
N LEU A 390 -23.26 -3.14 6.93
CA LEU A 390 -22.33 -4.01 7.65
C LEU A 390 -22.77 -5.49 7.60
N ASN A 391 -24.07 -5.76 7.71
CA ASN A 391 -24.61 -7.12 7.62
C ASN A 391 -24.44 -7.76 6.23
N GLN A 392 -24.45 -6.98 5.16
CA GLN A 392 -24.09 -7.49 3.83
C GLN A 392 -22.60 -7.75 3.74
N LEU A 393 -21.76 -6.84 4.24
CA LEU A 393 -20.30 -7.00 4.27
C LEU A 393 -19.88 -8.28 4.99
N LEU A 394 -20.46 -8.54 6.16
CA LEU A 394 -20.18 -9.73 6.97
C LEU A 394 -20.58 -11.02 6.25
N ARG A 395 -21.73 -11.02 5.56
CA ARG A 395 -22.22 -12.20 4.81
C ARG A 395 -21.38 -12.48 3.55
N GLU A 396 -20.90 -11.44 2.89
CA GLU A 396 -20.14 -11.54 1.63
C GLU A 396 -18.62 -11.47 1.86
N ALA A 397 -18.16 -11.53 3.11
CA ALA A 397 -16.78 -11.29 3.50
C ALA A 397 -15.76 -12.20 2.77
N ILE A 398 -16.13 -13.47 2.55
CA ILE A 398 -15.32 -14.48 1.85
C ILE A 398 -15.82 -14.78 0.43
N ALA A 399 -16.83 -14.06 -0.06
CA ALA A 399 -17.38 -14.30 -1.38
C ALA A 399 -16.35 -14.01 -2.48
N ASN A 400 -16.45 -14.74 -3.60
CA ASN A 400 -15.63 -14.45 -4.78
C ASN A 400 -15.95 -13.02 -5.26
N GLY A 401 -14.93 -12.16 -5.30
CA GLY A 401 -15.11 -10.73 -5.61
C GLY A 401 -15.63 -9.86 -4.47
N GLY A 402 -15.73 -10.40 -3.25
CA GLY A 402 -16.06 -9.64 -2.05
C GLY A 402 -15.00 -8.61 -1.67
N VAL A 403 -15.34 -7.72 -0.74
CA VAL A 403 -14.51 -6.55 -0.34
C VAL A 403 -13.08 -6.94 0.03
N PHE A 404 -12.88 -8.09 0.67
CA PHE A 404 -11.57 -8.54 1.15
C PHE A 404 -10.81 -9.46 0.18
N ASN A 405 -11.38 -9.79 -0.98
CA ASN A 405 -10.88 -10.85 -1.85
C ASN A 405 -9.42 -10.62 -2.30
N SER A 406 -9.06 -9.39 -2.70
CA SER A 406 -7.69 -9.09 -3.14
C SER A 406 -6.66 -9.33 -2.02
N HIS A 407 -7.01 -9.04 -0.77
CA HIS A 407 -6.13 -9.31 0.37
C HIS A 407 -6.02 -10.83 0.61
N LEU A 408 -7.16 -11.52 0.67
CA LEU A 408 -7.21 -12.96 0.93
C LEU A 408 -6.50 -13.77 -0.14
N SER A 409 -6.67 -13.40 -1.42
CA SER A 409 -6.00 -14.04 -2.55
C SER A 409 -4.47 -13.96 -2.45
N ARG A 410 -3.93 -12.81 -2.02
CA ARG A 410 -2.48 -12.65 -1.85
C ARG A 410 -1.94 -13.51 -0.71
N GLN A 411 -2.67 -13.57 0.42
CA GLN A 411 -2.28 -14.45 1.52
C GLN A 411 -2.33 -15.92 1.10
N TRP A 412 -3.35 -16.29 0.32
CA TRP A 412 -3.47 -17.64 -0.25
C TRP A 412 -2.32 -18.02 -1.16
N ILE A 413 -1.95 -17.15 -2.12
CA ILE A 413 -0.79 -17.38 -3.00
C ILE A 413 0.50 -17.57 -2.18
N THR A 414 0.66 -16.80 -1.10
CA THR A 414 1.84 -16.89 -0.21
C THR A 414 1.89 -18.22 0.53
N LEU A 415 0.75 -18.71 1.03
CA LEU A 415 0.64 -20.03 1.66
C LEU A 415 0.85 -21.16 0.64
N GLN A 416 0.32 -21.06 -0.57
CA GLN A 416 0.48 -22.08 -1.61
C GLN A 416 1.96 -22.29 -2.00
N LYS A 417 2.76 -21.21 -2.00
CA LYS A 417 4.22 -21.31 -2.23
C LYS A 417 4.95 -22.12 -1.15
N ASN A 418 4.33 -22.35 0.01
CA ASN A 418 4.92 -23.07 1.14
C ASN A 418 3.95 -24.16 1.67
N PRO A 419 3.96 -25.37 1.10
CA PRO A 419 3.03 -26.45 1.47
C PRO A 419 2.98 -26.75 2.97
N ASN A 420 4.14 -26.75 3.64
CA ASN A 420 4.22 -26.98 5.09
C ASN A 420 3.54 -25.88 5.91
N LEU A 421 3.52 -24.62 5.43
CA LEU A 421 2.78 -23.54 6.08
C LEU A 421 1.28 -23.65 5.82
N ALA A 422 0.89 -24.06 4.61
CA ALA A 422 -0.52 -24.31 4.28
C ALA A 422 -1.11 -25.43 5.15
N GLU A 423 -0.36 -26.50 5.41
CA GLU A 423 -0.75 -27.57 6.32
C GLU A 423 -0.90 -27.07 7.77
N ALA A 424 0.09 -26.33 8.28
CA ALA A 424 0.01 -25.72 9.60
C ALA A 424 -1.22 -24.82 9.74
N MET A 425 -1.49 -23.99 8.72
CA MET A 425 -2.68 -23.15 8.69
C MET A 425 -3.97 -23.98 8.65
N ALA A 426 -3.99 -25.10 7.91
CA ALA A 426 -5.13 -26.02 7.88
C ALA A 426 -5.44 -26.58 9.27
N THR A 427 -4.41 -26.96 10.03
CA THR A 427 -4.55 -27.42 11.41
C THR A 427 -5.15 -26.34 12.31
N VAL A 428 -4.66 -25.10 12.20
CA VAL A 428 -5.13 -23.96 13.01
C VAL A 428 -6.59 -23.61 12.74
N VAL A 429 -7.04 -23.63 11.48
CA VAL A 429 -8.43 -23.25 11.14
C VAL A 429 -9.46 -24.37 11.33
N SER A 430 -9.00 -25.62 11.40
CA SER A 430 -9.87 -26.80 11.53
C SER A 430 -10.12 -27.20 12.98
N THR A 431 -9.19 -26.87 13.89
CA THR A 431 -9.18 -27.40 15.26
C THR A 431 -9.73 -26.38 16.25
N SER A 432 -10.59 -26.82 17.17
CA SER A 432 -11.13 -25.97 18.26
C SER A 432 -10.37 -26.13 19.59
N SER A 433 -9.40 -27.04 19.63
CA SER A 433 -8.55 -27.37 20.78
C SER A 433 -7.10 -26.88 20.59
N ARG A 434 -6.22 -27.12 21.57
CA ARG A 434 -4.79 -26.78 21.51
C ARG A 434 -4.14 -27.29 20.24
N VAL A 435 -3.61 -26.37 19.44
CA VAL A 435 -2.78 -26.68 18.28
C VAL A 435 -1.32 -26.50 18.67
N SER A 436 -0.55 -27.59 18.60
CA SER A 436 0.91 -27.53 18.70
C SER A 436 1.47 -27.49 17.30
N LEU A 437 2.08 -26.37 16.93
CA LEU A 437 2.80 -26.21 15.68
C LEU A 437 4.31 -26.19 15.95
N ASP A 438 5.10 -26.54 14.93
CA ASP A 438 6.53 -26.33 14.97
C ASP A 438 6.85 -24.83 15.20
N PRO A 439 7.87 -24.47 16.01
CA PRO A 439 8.22 -23.08 16.29
C PRO A 439 8.48 -22.24 15.02
N ILE A 440 9.07 -22.81 13.97
CA ILE A 440 9.35 -22.11 12.71
C ILE A 440 8.05 -21.83 11.96
N GLN A 441 7.13 -22.80 11.91
CA GLN A 441 5.81 -22.63 11.30
C GLN A 441 4.99 -21.58 12.06
N THR A 442 4.99 -21.64 13.39
CA THR A 442 4.31 -20.69 14.27
C THR A 442 4.83 -19.27 14.00
N TYR A 443 6.14 -19.09 14.05
CA TYR A 443 6.76 -17.79 13.80
C TYR A 443 6.42 -17.25 12.41
N LYS A 444 6.46 -18.09 11.35
CA LYS A 444 6.12 -17.67 9.98
C LYS A 444 4.66 -17.26 9.80
N LEU A 445 3.72 -17.97 10.43
CA LEU A 445 2.30 -17.63 10.35
C LEU A 445 1.98 -16.37 11.17
N GLU A 446 2.59 -16.23 12.35
CA GLU A 446 2.46 -15.03 13.18
C GLU A 446 3.04 -13.82 12.45
N SER A 447 4.17 -14.01 11.78
CA SER A 447 4.86 -12.94 11.07
C SER A 447 4.13 -12.44 9.82
N GLN A 448 3.26 -13.27 9.24
CA GLN A 448 2.29 -12.91 8.20
C GLN A 448 0.99 -12.31 8.78
N GLY A 449 0.86 -12.26 10.11
CA GLY A 449 -0.33 -11.77 10.79
C GLY A 449 -1.54 -12.69 10.62
N LEU A 450 -1.33 -13.99 10.34
CA LEU A 450 -2.40 -14.96 10.09
C LEU A 450 -2.89 -15.64 11.38
N ILE A 451 -2.03 -15.70 12.40
CA ILE A 451 -2.33 -16.30 13.71
C ILE A 451 -1.94 -15.35 14.84
N ARG A 452 -2.50 -15.62 16.02
CA ARG A 452 -2.17 -14.98 17.29
C ARG A 452 -2.07 -16.00 18.40
N HIS A 453 -1.31 -15.65 19.43
CA HIS A 453 -1.26 -16.39 20.69
C HIS A 453 -2.35 -15.88 21.64
N GLU A 454 -3.15 -16.79 22.17
CA GLU A 454 -4.12 -16.53 23.24
C GLU A 454 -3.87 -17.56 24.34
N ASP A 455 -3.18 -17.13 25.40
CA ASP A 455 -2.57 -17.98 26.42
C ASP A 455 -1.67 -19.06 25.79
N GLU A 456 -1.95 -20.34 26.08
CA GLU A 456 -1.25 -21.52 25.55
C GLU A 456 -1.83 -22.01 24.21
N HIS A 457 -2.66 -21.21 23.53
CA HIS A 457 -3.35 -21.60 22.30
C HIS A 457 -2.96 -20.73 21.12
N ILE A 458 -2.75 -21.37 19.98
CA ILE A 458 -2.63 -20.70 18.68
C ILE A 458 -4.02 -20.61 18.08
N LYS A 459 -4.45 -19.39 17.72
CA LYS A 459 -5.72 -19.16 17.03
C LYS A 459 -5.51 -18.37 15.74
N PRO A 460 -6.43 -18.48 14.77
CA PRO A 460 -6.48 -17.54 13.66
C PRO A 460 -6.53 -16.10 14.19
N GLN A 461 -5.91 -15.17 13.45
CA GLN A 461 -5.91 -13.76 13.81
C GLN A 461 -7.33 -13.19 13.90
N CYS A 462 -8.22 -13.62 13.00
CA CYS A 462 -9.60 -13.15 12.90
C CYS A 462 -10.49 -14.18 12.19
N GLU A 463 -11.81 -13.98 12.29
CA GLU A 463 -12.79 -14.90 11.69
C GLU A 463 -12.76 -14.91 10.16
N LEU A 464 -12.40 -13.78 9.54
CA LEU A 464 -12.23 -13.70 8.08
C LEU A 464 -11.20 -14.74 7.59
N TYR A 465 -10.05 -14.81 8.26
CA TYR A 465 -9.01 -15.78 7.88
C TYR A 465 -9.44 -17.21 8.22
N ARG A 466 -10.04 -17.44 9.39
CA ARG A 466 -10.52 -18.79 9.75
C ARG A 466 -11.49 -19.32 8.70
N ALA A 467 -12.52 -18.53 8.36
CA ALA A 467 -13.56 -18.94 7.43
C ALA A 467 -13.01 -19.15 6.01
N TYR A 468 -12.21 -18.20 5.51
CA TYR A 468 -11.66 -18.27 4.16
C TYR A 468 -10.69 -19.45 3.98
N PHE A 469 -9.71 -19.60 4.86
CA PHE A 469 -8.74 -20.69 4.71
C PHE A 469 -9.33 -22.05 5.01
N LYS A 470 -10.31 -22.16 5.92
CA LYS A 470 -11.06 -23.42 6.11
C LYS A 470 -11.75 -23.85 4.81
N GLN A 471 -12.38 -22.91 4.09
CA GLN A 471 -13.00 -23.19 2.80
C GLN A 471 -11.95 -23.61 1.76
N GLN A 472 -10.92 -22.80 1.52
CA GLN A 472 -9.92 -23.07 0.49
C GLN A 472 -9.14 -24.38 0.74
N LEU A 473 -8.77 -24.67 1.99
CA LEU A 473 -7.99 -25.85 2.34
C LEU A 473 -8.85 -27.13 2.34
N SER A 474 -10.15 -27.03 2.64
CA SER A 474 -11.07 -28.17 2.50
C SER A 474 -11.17 -28.66 1.04
N THR A 475 -11.24 -27.74 0.08
CA THR A 475 -11.26 -28.05 -1.36
C THR A 475 -10.00 -28.78 -1.83
N ILE A 476 -8.83 -28.49 -1.25
CA ILE A 476 -7.59 -29.21 -1.58
C ILE A 476 -7.62 -30.65 -1.07
N VAL A 477 -8.06 -30.87 0.18
CA VAL A 477 -8.14 -32.22 0.77
C VAL A 477 -9.11 -33.10 0.00
N ASP A 478 -10.24 -32.55 -0.44
CA ASP A 478 -11.24 -33.27 -1.23
C ASP A 478 -10.72 -33.61 -2.65
N ASN A 479 -10.03 -32.67 -3.29
CA ASN A 479 -9.40 -32.91 -4.60
C ASN A 479 -8.25 -33.95 -4.51
N GLN A 480 -7.45 -33.94 -3.44
CA GLN A 480 -6.39 -34.94 -3.24
C GLN A 480 -6.93 -36.33 -2.88
N ARG A 481 -8.09 -36.42 -2.20
CA ARG A 481 -8.78 -37.70 -1.94
C ARG A 481 -9.39 -38.28 -3.22
N GLN A 482 -10.08 -37.47 -4.02
CA GLN A 482 -10.62 -37.90 -5.32
C GLN A 482 -9.51 -38.40 -6.26
N PHE A 483 -8.34 -37.76 -6.30
CA PHE A 483 -7.21 -38.24 -7.09
C PHE A 483 -6.64 -39.58 -6.62
N LYS A 484 -6.67 -39.88 -5.31
CA LYS A 484 -6.21 -41.17 -4.77
C LYS A 484 -7.22 -42.30 -5.00
N ASP A 485 -8.51 -41.98 -5.01
CA ASP A 485 -9.58 -42.97 -5.26
C ASP A 485 -9.76 -43.30 -6.76
N ILE A 486 -9.26 -42.45 -7.66
CA ILE A 486 -9.23 -42.74 -9.12
C ILE A 486 -8.04 -43.62 -9.52
N ILE A 487 -7.00 -43.71 -8.66
CA ILE A 487 -5.77 -44.48 -8.91
C ILE A 487 -5.79 -45.86 -8.19
N ARG A 488 -6.84 -46.14 -7.41
CA ARG A 488 -7.17 -47.47 -6.90
C ARG A 488 -8.26 -48.11 -7.74
#